data_AF-A0A1H0YP46-F1
#
_entry.id   AF-A0A1H0YP46-F1
#
_cell.length_a   1.000
_cell.length_b   1.000
_cell.length_c   1.000
_cell.angle_alpha   90.00
_cell.angle_beta   90.00
_cell.angle_gamma   90.00
#
_symmetry.space_group_name_H-M   'P 1'
#
loop_
_entity.id
_entity.type
_entity.pdbx_description
1 polymer ?
#
loop_
_entity_poly.entity_id
_entity_poly.type
_entity_poly.pdbx_seq_one_letter_code
_entity_poly.pdbx_strand_id
1 'polypeptide(L)' 'MEAYKQRMVNEYWELHDRAKKLSAMLDKWAIGKLDFEPSCPFQLLESQLYAMKIYLIILKRRAEIEGIEL' A
#
# COMPACT_ATOMS: atom_id res chain seq x y z
N MET A 1 -19.76 13.57 -5.63
CA MET A 1 -18.29 13.62 -5.74
C MET A 1 -17.91 13.59 -7.22
N GLU A 2 -17.00 14.44 -7.69
CA GLU A 2 -16.52 14.39 -9.08
C GLU A 2 -15.88 13.03 -9.37
N ALA A 3 -16.06 12.49 -10.57
CA ALA A 3 -15.63 11.13 -10.92
C ALA A 3 -14.13 10.89 -10.65
N TYR A 4 -13.29 11.92 -10.80
CA TYR A 4 -11.86 11.80 -10.52
C TYR A 4 -11.54 11.71 -9.02
N LYS A 5 -12.28 12.44 -8.18
CA LYS A 5 -12.11 12.40 -6.71
C LYS A 5 -12.46 11.02 -6.18
N GLN A 6 -13.54 10.42 -6.67
CA GLN A 6 -13.92 9.06 -6.29
C GLN A 6 -12.86 8.03 -6.71
N ARG A 7 -12.28 8.17 -7.91
CA ARG A 7 -11.18 7.29 -8.35
C ARG A 7 -9.97 7.39 -7.42
N MET A 8 -9.64 8.59 -6.96
CA MET A 8 -8.53 8.80 -6.03
C MET A 8 -8.80 8.20 -4.64
N VAL A 9 -10.02 8.32 -4.11
CA VAL A 9 -10.43 7.67 -2.86
C VAL A 9 -10.30 6.15 -2.99
N ASN A 10 -10.83 5.57 -4.07
CA ASN A 10 -10.72 4.14 -4.33
C ASN A 10 -9.25 3.70 -4.43
N GLU A 11 -8.44 4.44 -5.17
CA GLU A 11 -7.00 4.18 -5.33
C GLU A 11 -6.27 4.17 -3.98
N TYR A 12 -6.54 5.16 -3.10
CA TYR A 12 -5.94 5.22 -1.77
C TYR A 12 -6.28 3.97 -0.95
N TRP A 13 -7.56 3.60 -0.88
CA TRP A 13 -8.01 2.49 -0.05
C TRP A 13 -7.58 1.13 -0.58
N GLU A 14 -7.60 0.92 -1.90
CA GLU A 14 -7.07 -0.29 -2.53
C GLU A 14 -5.57 -0.44 -2.28
N LEU A 15 -4.80 0.63 -2.45
CA LEU A 15 -3.36 0.62 -2.17
C LEU A 15 -3.07 0.38 -0.69
N HIS A 16 -3.84 0.99 0.20
CA HIS A 16 -3.71 0.83 1.65
C HIS A 16 -3.93 -0.62 2.08
N ASP A 17 -5.01 -1.25 1.60
CA ASP A 17 -5.29 -2.66 1.88
C ASP A 17 -4.18 -3.59 1.34
N ARG A 18 -3.71 -3.35 0.12
CA ARG A 18 -2.61 -4.11 -0.48
C ARG A 18 -1.30 -3.94 0.31
N ALA A 19 -0.98 -2.71 0.73
CA ALA A 19 0.23 -2.43 1.52
C ALA A 19 0.15 -3.12 2.89
N LYS A 20 -1.01 -3.09 3.54
CA LYS A 20 -1.26 -3.78 4.81
C LYS A 20 -1.06 -5.29 4.68
N LYS A 21 -1.63 -5.90 3.65
CA LYS A 21 -1.47 -7.34 3.37
C LYS A 21 -0.01 -7.71 3.09
N LEU A 22 0.69 -6.93 2.29
CA LEU A 22 2.11 -7.15 1.99
C LEU A 22 2.98 -7.01 3.25
N SER A 23 2.73 -5.99 4.08
CA SER A 23 3.42 -5.82 5.37
C SER A 23 3.23 -7.05 6.26
N ALA A 24 1.98 -7.51 6.44
CA ALA A 24 1.70 -8.67 7.27
C ALA A 24 2.35 -9.96 6.73
N MET A 25 2.44 -10.11 5.40
CA MET A 25 3.16 -11.22 4.78
C MET A 25 4.67 -11.15 5.05
N LEU A 26 5.28 -9.97 4.89
CA LEU A 26 6.71 -9.75 5.17
C LEU A 26 7.03 -9.95 6.65
N ASP A 27 6.17 -9.50 7.56
CA ASP A 27 6.33 -9.72 9.00
C ASP A 27 6.36 -11.21 9.33
N LYS A 28 5.44 -12.00 8.76
CA LYS A 28 5.43 -13.47 8.90
C LYS A 28 6.68 -14.10 8.29
N TRP A 29 7.12 -13.63 7.12
CA TRP A 29 8.31 -14.14 6.46
C TRP A 29 9.57 -13.89 7.31
N ALA A 30 9.73 -12.68 7.83
CA ALA A 30 10.88 -12.28 8.64
C ALA A 30 11.05 -13.12 9.93
N ILE A 31 9.94 -13.62 10.49
CA ILE A 31 9.96 -14.48 11.69
C ILE A 31 9.86 -15.98 11.38
N GLY A 32 9.97 -16.38 10.12
CA GLY A 32 9.90 -17.79 9.70
C GLY A 32 8.54 -18.46 9.90
N LYS A 33 7.44 -17.68 9.92
CA LYS A 33 6.05 -18.16 10.07
C LYS A 33 5.21 -17.98 8.80
N LEU A 34 5.85 -17.83 7.64
CA LEU A 34 5.14 -17.79 6.37
C LEU A 34 4.88 -19.24 5.90
N ASP A 35 3.63 -19.57 5.62
CA ASP A 35 3.21 -20.93 5.27
C ASP A 35 3.59 -21.36 3.84
N PHE A 36 4.31 -20.51 3.11
CA PHE A 36 4.75 -20.75 1.74
C PHE A 36 6.08 -20.05 1.47
N GLU A 37 6.78 -20.50 0.41
CA GLU A 37 8.00 -19.88 -0.09
C GLU A 37 7.68 -18.95 -1.28
N PRO A 38 7.91 -17.64 -1.16
CA PRO A 38 7.74 -16.72 -2.28
C PRO A 38 8.81 -16.95 -3.35
N SER A 39 8.42 -16.91 -4.63
CA SER A 39 9.38 -16.93 -5.75
C SER A 39 10.10 -15.58 -5.94
N CYS A 40 9.58 -14.51 -5.35
CA CYS A 40 10.14 -13.17 -5.41
C CYS A 40 11.09 -12.93 -4.23
N PRO A 41 12.28 -12.32 -4.43
CA PRO A 41 13.18 -11.99 -3.33
C PRO A 41 12.54 -11.09 -2.27
N PHE A 42 12.84 -11.36 -0.99
CA PHE A 42 12.32 -10.58 0.14
C PHE A 42 12.58 -9.08 -0.03
N GLN A 43 13.80 -8.71 -0.42
CA GLN A 43 14.22 -7.31 -0.56
C GLN A 43 13.44 -6.56 -1.65
N LEU A 44 12.99 -7.27 -2.70
CA LEU A 44 12.18 -6.65 -3.74
C LEU A 44 10.75 -6.38 -3.24
N LEU A 45 10.17 -7.32 -2.48
CA LEU A 45 8.87 -7.13 -1.85
C LEU A 45 8.89 -6.06 -0.74
N GLU A 46 9.99 -5.96 0.00
CA GLU A 46 10.22 -4.87 0.95
C GLU A 46 10.31 -3.50 0.24
N SER A 47 11.06 -3.43 -0.86
CA SER A 47 11.14 -2.22 -1.70
C SER A 47 9.77 -1.85 -2.26
N GLN A 48 8.98 -2.83 -2.70
CA GLN A 48 7.60 -2.63 -3.13
C GLN A 48 6.75 -2.03 -2.00
N LEU A 49 6.81 -2.59 -0.79
CA LEU A 49 6.07 -2.05 0.36
C LEU A 49 6.47 -0.61 0.67
N TYR A 50 7.77 -0.28 0.61
CA TYR A 50 8.25 1.08 0.80
C TYR A 50 7.65 2.03 -0.24
N ALA A 51 7.71 1.68 -1.53
CA ALA A 51 7.13 2.49 -2.60
C ALA A 51 5.61 2.71 -2.41
N MET A 52 4.87 1.67 -2.00
CA MET A 52 3.44 1.77 -1.71
C MET A 52 3.15 2.72 -0.54
N LYS A 53 3.95 2.67 0.54
CA LYS A 53 3.82 3.59 1.69
C LYS A 53 4.11 5.04 1.30
N ILE A 54 5.14 5.28 0.50
CA ILE A 54 5.44 6.62 -0.03
C ILE A 54 4.29 7.12 -0.90
N TYR A 55 3.73 6.27 -1.76
CA TYR A 55 2.61 6.67 -2.61
C TYR A 55 1.33 6.98 -1.80
N LEU A 56 1.04 6.23 -0.74
CA LEU A 56 -0.05 6.56 0.20
C LEU A 56 0.14 7.93 0.85
N ILE A 57 1.37 8.31 1.21
CA ILE A 57 1.67 9.65 1.76
C ILE A 57 1.37 10.73 0.72
N ILE A 58 1.75 10.50 -0.55
CA ILE A 58 1.47 11.41 -1.65
C ILE A 58 -0.05 11.57 -1.84
N LEU A 59 -0.80 10.47 -1.87
CA LEU A 59 -2.26 10.50 -2.02
C LEU A 59 -2.94 11.23 -0.86
N LYS A 60 -2.51 11.00 0.37
CA LYS A 60 -3.01 11.72 1.54
C LYS A 60 -2.74 13.23 1.44
N ARG A 61 -1.52 13.61 1.05
CA ARG A 61 -1.16 15.02 0.86
C ARG A 61 -1.96 15.68 -0.26
N ARG A 62 -2.18 14.97 -1.37
CA ARG A 62 -3.04 15.44 -2.44
C ARG A 62 -4.47 15.63 -1.97
N ALA A 63 -5.01 14.71 -1.17
CA ALA A 63 -6.37 14.83 -0.66
C ALA A 63 -6.56 16.06 0.23
N GLU A 64 -5.57 16.38 1.07
CA GLU A 64 -5.53 17.61 1.87
C GLU A 64 -5.55 18.88 0.99
N ILE A 65 -4.76 18.90 -0.11
CA ILE A 65 -4.67 20.06 -1.02
C ILE A 65 -5.93 20.21 -1.87
N GLU A 66 -6.48 19.10 -2.36
CA GLU A 66 -7.62 19.06 -3.28
C GLU A 66 -8.99 19.08 -2.53
N GLY A 67 -8.98 19.04 -1.20
CA GLY A 67 -10.19 19.01 -0.36
C GLY A 67 -11.00 17.72 -0.54
N ILE A 68 -10.32 16.58 -0.65
CA ILE A 68 -10.91 15.25 -0.82
C ILE A 68 -10.91 14.53 0.53
N GLU A 69 -12.06 13.98 0.91
CA GLU A 69 -12.17 13.11 2.09
C GLU A 69 -11.73 11.69 1.70
N LEU A 70 -10.74 11.16 2.44
CA LEU A 70 -10.24 9.78 2.30
C LEU A 70 -10.86 8.89 3.37
#